data_AF-A0A7X0FKK3-F1
#
_entry.id   AF-A0A7X0FKK3-F1
#
_cell.length_a   1.000
_cell.length_b   1.000
_cell.length_c   1.000
_cell.angle_alpha   90.00
_cell.angle_beta   90.00
_cell.angle_gamma   90.00
#
_symmetry.space_group_name_H-M   'P 1'
#
loop_
_entity.id
_entity.type
_entity.pdbx_description
1 polymer ?
#
loop_
_entity_poly.entity_id
_entity_poly.type
_entity_poly.pdbx_seq_one_letter_code
_entity_poly.pdbx_strand_id
1 'polypeptide(L)'
;MTEGWEHVLSRHFNPEVNASQFTIGQAELRTLPQSAEVVSTPVTRTLESAQGIRYVREVDIGHPIGIDKFSGQPTSIMTVLTDKFGNLITTTPGFIK
;
A
#
# COMPACT_ATOMS: atom_id res chain seq x y z
N MET A 1 -9.79 12.38 8.29
CA MET A 1 -8.83 11.40 7.71
C MET A 1 -8.84 11.61 6.21
N THR A 2 -7.84 11.15 5.46
CA THR A 2 -7.88 11.25 3.98
C THR A 2 -8.65 10.06 3.41
N GLU A 3 -9.30 10.23 2.26
CA GLU A 3 -10.04 9.15 1.58
C GLU A 3 -9.16 7.92 1.35
N GLY A 4 -7.89 8.11 0.99
CA GLY A 4 -6.96 6.99 0.82
C GLY A 4 -6.64 6.23 2.11
N TRP A 5 -6.60 6.90 3.26
CA TRP A 5 -6.41 6.21 4.54
C TRP A 5 -7.66 5.43 4.94
N GLU A 6 -8.84 5.98 4.72
CA GLU A 6 -10.11 5.29 4.96
C GLU A 6 -10.24 4.04 4.07
N HIS A 7 -9.77 4.13 2.83
CA HIS A 7 -9.65 2.96 1.94
C HIS A 7 -8.73 1.88 2.54
N VAL A 8 -7.56 2.26 3.06
CA VAL A 8 -6.62 1.33 3.70
C VAL A 8 -7.26 0.62 4.87
N LEU A 9 -7.94 1.35 5.77
CA LEU A 9 -8.60 0.75 6.92
C LEU A 9 -9.72 -0.21 6.53
N SER A 10 -10.60 0.21 5.62
CA SER A 10 -11.77 -0.58 5.23
C SER A 10 -11.43 -1.83 4.43
N ARG A 11 -10.25 -1.87 3.77
CA ARG A 11 -9.86 -2.96 2.87
C ARG A 11 -8.74 -3.83 3.42
N HIS A 12 -7.71 -3.21 3.99
CA HIS A 12 -6.44 -3.87 4.34
C HIS A 12 -6.25 -4.05 5.85
N PHE A 13 -7.21 -3.59 6.67
CA PHE A 13 -7.37 -3.91 8.09
C PHE A 13 -8.74 -4.53 8.40
N ASN A 14 -9.44 -5.00 7.37
CA ASN A 14 -10.72 -5.66 7.52
C ASN A 14 -10.59 -7.11 7.02
N PRO A 15 -10.49 -8.10 7.93
CA PRO A 15 -10.30 -9.50 7.56
C PRO A 15 -11.48 -10.11 6.79
N GLU A 16 -12.64 -9.45 6.78
CA GLU A 16 -13.81 -9.89 6.01
C GLU A 16 -13.70 -9.53 4.51
N VAL A 17 -12.75 -8.68 4.14
CA VAL A 17 -12.53 -8.27 2.76
C VAL A 17 -11.49 -9.17 2.11
N ASN A 18 -11.82 -9.69 0.92
CA ASN A 18 -10.87 -10.42 0.07
C ASN A 18 -9.82 -9.47 -0.57
N ALA A 19 -8.88 -9.03 0.25
CA ALA A 19 -7.76 -8.16 -0.09
C ALA A 19 -6.53 -8.58 0.74
N SER A 20 -5.33 -8.16 0.31
CA SER A 20 -4.13 -8.36 1.12
C SER A 20 -4.30 -7.63 2.45
N GLN A 21 -3.91 -8.25 3.56
CA GLN A 21 -4.17 -7.72 4.91
C GLN A 21 -2.85 -7.33 5.57
N PHE A 22 -2.79 -6.15 6.18
CA PHE A 22 -1.67 -5.78 7.03
C PHE A 22 -1.70 -6.59 8.32
N THR A 23 -0.52 -7.01 8.77
CA THR A 23 -0.31 -7.63 10.08
C THR A 23 0.39 -6.69 11.06
N ILE A 24 1.03 -5.64 10.55
CA ILE A 24 1.58 -4.55 11.36
C ILE A 24 0.48 -3.62 11.88
N GLY A 25 0.79 -2.82 12.91
CA GLY A 25 -0.17 -1.89 13.49
C GLY A 25 -0.45 -0.69 12.59
N GLN A 26 -1.65 -0.09 12.71
CA GLN A 26 -2.01 1.14 11.99
C GLN A 26 -1.05 2.31 12.28
N ALA A 27 -0.54 2.41 13.51
CA ALA A 27 0.41 3.45 13.90
C ALA A 27 1.74 3.32 13.14
N GLU A 28 2.26 2.09 13.03
CA GLU A 28 3.46 1.76 12.26
C GLU A 28 3.25 2.03 10.76
N LEU A 29 2.10 1.59 10.21
CA LEU A 29 1.77 1.84 8.82
C LEU A 29 1.59 3.33 8.51
N ARG A 30 1.17 4.17 9.46
CA ARG A 30 1.07 5.63 9.21
C ARG A 30 2.44 6.27 9.00
N THR A 31 3.47 5.76 9.66
CA THR A 31 4.82 6.30 9.57
C THR A 31 5.61 5.72 8.41
N LEU A 32 5.35 4.48 8.01
CA LEU A 32 6.12 3.78 6.97
C LEU A 32 6.10 4.49 5.60
N PRO A 33 4.95 4.88 5.01
CA PRO A 33 4.92 5.58 3.72
C PRO A 33 5.59 6.95 3.73
N GLN A 34 5.82 7.52 4.91
CA GLN A 34 6.52 8.80 5.09
C GLN A 34 8.03 8.60 5.33
N SER A 35 8.51 7.36 5.41
CA SER A 35 9.93 7.08 5.60
C SER A 35 10.73 7.56 4.38
N ALA A 36 11.99 7.96 4.62
CA ALA A 36 12.89 8.40 3.56
C ALA A 36 13.05 7.30 2.49
N GLU A 37 13.07 6.04 2.89
CA GLU A 37 13.12 4.88 2.02
C GLU A 37 11.93 4.83 1.05
N VAL A 38 10.69 4.91 1.56
CA VAL A 38 9.49 4.84 0.72
C VAL A 38 9.37 6.07 -0.19
N VAL A 39 9.66 7.26 0.34
CA VAL A 39 9.59 8.51 -0.43
C VAL A 39 10.65 8.56 -1.53
N SER A 40 11.85 8.01 -1.28
CA SER A 40 12.93 7.95 -2.26
C SER A 40 12.77 6.85 -3.30
N THR A 41 11.87 5.89 -3.06
CA THR A 41 11.63 4.78 -3.99
C THR A 41 11.02 5.32 -5.30
N PRO A 42 11.62 4.99 -6.47
CA PRO A 42 11.11 5.45 -7.75
C PRO A 42 9.74 4.84 -8.05
N VAL A 43 8.95 5.57 -8.84
CA VAL A 43 7.72 5.02 -9.42
C VAL A 43 8.10 3.89 -10.39
N THR A 44 7.62 2.67 -10.14
CA THR A 44 7.92 1.50 -10.97
C THR A 44 7.02 1.42 -12.20
N ARG A 45 5.78 1.93 -12.08
CA ARG A 45 4.80 1.99 -13.17
C ARG A 45 3.66 2.96 -12.87
N THR A 46 2.82 3.18 -13.87
CA THR A 46 1.57 3.92 -13.75
C THR A 46 0.38 3.01 -14.04
N LEU A 47 -0.77 3.31 -13.43
CA LEU A 47 -2.04 2.65 -13.71
C LEU A 47 -3.08 3.71 -14.08
N GLU A 48 -3.76 3.52 -15.21
CA GLU A 48 -4.92 4.34 -15.55
C GLU A 48 -6.13 3.93 -14.71
N SER A 49 -6.90 4.92 -14.27
CA SER A 49 -8.17 4.71 -13.59
C SER A 49 -9.15 5.80 -13.98
N ALA A 50 -10.44 5.58 -13.73
CA ALA A 50 -11.47 6.59 -13.99
C ALA A 50 -11.23 7.91 -13.24
N GLN A 51 -10.46 7.89 -12.15
CA GLN A 51 -10.09 9.06 -11.35
C GLN A 51 -8.71 9.64 -11.72
N GLY A 52 -8.09 9.14 -12.79
CA GLY A 52 -6.77 9.57 -13.27
C GLY A 52 -5.66 8.55 -13.05
N ILE A 53 -4.44 8.97 -13.37
CA ILE A 53 -3.24 8.14 -13.29
C ILE A 53 -2.85 7.91 -11.82
N ARG A 54 -2.57 6.65 -11.48
CA ARG A 54 -2.01 6.24 -10.19
C ARG A 54 -0.54 5.90 -10.37
N TYR A 55 0.30 6.45 -9.51
CA TYR A 55 1.75 6.24 -9.52
C TYR A 55 2.08 5.14 -8.50
N VAL A 56 2.63 4.03 -8.99
CA VAL A 56 2.88 2.84 -8.19
C VAL A 56 4.33 2.85 -7.72
N ARG A 57 4.53 2.62 -6.42
CA ARG A 57 5.83 2.31 -5.82
C ARG A 57 5.72 0.96 -5.15
N GLU A 58 6.69 0.09 -5.39
CA GLU A 58 6.80 -1.21 -4.75
C GLU A 58 8.10 -1.17 -3.91
N VAL A 59 7.95 -1.28 -2.59
CA VAL A 59 9.03 -1.08 -1.62
C VAL A 59 9.18 -2.37 -0.82
N ASP A 60 10.40 -2.88 -0.67
CA ASP A 60 10.69 -3.95 0.26
C ASP A 60 11.03 -3.36 1.64
N ILE A 61 10.21 -3.64 2.64
CA ILE A 61 10.37 -3.11 4.01
C ILE A 61 11.40 -3.94 4.82
N GLY A 62 11.87 -5.06 4.28
CA GLY A 62 12.90 -5.89 4.91
C GLY A 62 12.39 -6.79 6.04
N HIS A 63 11.11 -6.69 6.41
CA HIS A 63 10.43 -7.61 7.32
C HIS A 63 8.97 -7.81 6.90
N PRO A 64 8.32 -8.93 7.28
CA PRO A 64 6.91 -9.14 6.98
C PRO A 64 6.03 -8.01 7.54
N ILE A 65 5.17 -7.45 6.68
CA ILE A 65 4.23 -6.38 7.02
C ILE A 65 2.76 -6.79 6.84
N GLY A 66 2.51 -7.90 6.15
CA GLY A 66 1.16 -8.38 5.89
C GLY A 66 1.12 -9.71 5.17
N ILE A 67 -0.10 -10.14 4.84
CA ILE A 67 -0.39 -11.32 4.03
C ILE A 67 -0.84 -10.86 2.64
N ASP A 68 -0.13 -11.31 1.61
CA ASP A 68 -0.54 -11.07 0.22
C ASP A 68 -1.70 -12.00 -0.15
N LYS A 69 -2.82 -11.44 -0.62
CA LYS A 69 -4.01 -12.23 -0.99
C LYS A 69 -3.75 -13.21 -2.14
N PHE A 70 -2.78 -12.92 -3.02
CA PHE A 70 -2.54 -13.73 -4.20
C PHE A 70 -1.73 -14.99 -3.88
N SER A 71 -0.79 -14.90 -2.94
CA SER A 71 0.03 -16.02 -2.47
C SER A 71 -0.49 -16.67 -1.19
N GLY A 72 -1.27 -15.95 -0.38
CA GLY A 72 -1.65 -16.36 0.97
C GLY A 72 -0.47 -16.39 1.95
N GLN A 73 0.68 -15.81 1.59
CA GLN A 73 1.92 -15.86 2.37
C GLN A 73 2.27 -14.50 2.97
N PRO A 74 3.04 -14.48 4.07
CA PRO A 74 3.65 -13.26 4.57
C PRO A 74 4.51 -12.57 3.51
N THR A 75 4.49 -11.25 3.49
CA THR A 75 5.27 -10.43 2.55
C THR A 75 5.85 -9.21 3.22
N SER A 76 7.07 -8.85 2.83
CA SER A 76 7.72 -7.58 3.18
C SER A 76 7.48 -6.47 2.14
N ILE A 77 6.87 -6.82 1.00
CA ILE A 77 6.61 -5.87 -0.07
C ILE A 77 5.41 -5.01 0.29
N MET A 78 5.58 -3.69 0.24
CA MET A 78 4.52 -2.70 0.31
C MET A 78 4.33 -2.05 -1.05
N THR A 79 3.10 -2.07 -1.56
CA THR A 79 2.73 -1.32 -2.77
C THR A 79 1.98 -0.06 -2.39
N VAL A 80 2.51 1.11 -2.76
CA VAL A 80 1.93 2.44 -2.51
C VAL A 80 1.43 3.04 -3.82
N LEU A 81 0.18 3.51 -3.82
CA LEU A 81 -0.41 4.22 -4.95
C LEU A 81 -0.68 5.66 -4.55
N THR A 82 -0.15 6.60 -5.33
CA THR A 82 -0.42 8.02 -5.18
C THR A 82 -1.07 8.61 -6.42
N ASP A 83 -1.73 9.76 -6.27
CA ASP A 83 -2.07 10.61 -7.40
C ASP A 83 -0.84 11.40 -7.90
N LYS A 84 -1.05 12.26 -8.90
CA LYS A 84 0.00 13.13 -9.48
C LYS A 84 0.56 14.18 -8.52
N PHE A 85 -0.13 14.47 -7.42
CA PHE A 85 0.28 15.41 -6.38
C PHE A 85 0.97 14.72 -5.21
N GLY A 86 1.06 13.38 -5.23
CA GLY A 86 1.63 12.59 -4.14
C GLY A 86 0.63 12.26 -3.03
N ASN A 87 -0.67 12.55 -3.20
CA ASN A 87 -1.67 12.17 -2.22
C ASN A 87 -1.86 10.65 -2.23
N LEU A 88 -1.97 10.05 -1.05
CA LEU A 88 -2.22 8.62 -0.90
C LEU A 88 -3.59 8.26 -1.47
N ILE A 89 -3.62 7.33 -2.43
CA ILE A 89 -4.83 6.65 -2.90
C ILE A 89 -5.05 5.38 -2.10
N THR A 90 -4.01 4.55 -1.97
CA THR A 90 -4.02 3.36 -1.11
C THR A 90 -2.58 2.87 -0.86
N THR A 91 -2.42 2.03 0.17
CA THR A 91 -1.24 1.18 0.36
C THR A 91 -1.69 -0.23 0.72
N THR A 92 -0.99 -1.25 0.22
CA THR A 92 -1.34 -2.67 0.40
C THR A 92 -0.09 -3.52 0.58
N PRO A 93 -0.15 -4.60 1.40
CA PRO A 93 0.91 -5.59 1.40
C PRO A 93 0.87 -6.43 0.11
N GLY A 94 2.05 -6.78 -0.38
CA GLY A 94 2.26 -7.53 -1.62
C GLY A 94 2.17 -6.65 -2.87
N PHE A 95 2.31 -7.30 -4.03
CA PHE A 95 2.15 -6.67 -5.34
C PHE A 95 0.68 -6.53 -5.73
N ILE A 96 0.38 -5.51 -6.53
CA ILE A 96 -0.92 -5.40 -7.20
C ILE A 96 -0.85 -6.06 -8.59
N LYS A 97 -1.84 -6.90 -8.92
CA LYS A 97 -2.03 -7.50 -10.24
C LYS A 97 -3.15 -6.83 -10.99
#